data_AF-A0A8J6JRZ4-F1
#
_entry.id   AF-A0A8J6JRZ4-F1
#
_cell.length_a   1.000
_cell.length_b   1.000
_cell.length_c   1.000
_cell.angle_alpha   90.00
_cell.angle_beta   90.00
_cell.angle_gamma   90.00
#
_symmetry.space_group_name_H-M   'P 1'
#
loop_
_entity.id
_entity.type
_entity.pdbx_description
1 polymer ?
#
loop_
_entity_poly.entity_id
_entity_poly.type
_entity_poly.pdbx_seq_one_letter_code
_entity_poly.pdbx_strand_id
1 'polypeptide(L)'
;LLDHARGRGIEMLMSLPMEPQGYPQNDAGDRALLTGLTPAANEDRLMWVLSRFHGYVGVVGALGPLRGERFAALSEPFGTMQDNLRRRGLLYIDPRPGARNPVRAWGRSIDVVVDEPATRNDIDLRLGTLERLARERGMALGLAGEVTPVLLDRLLAWAEGLEGRGLVLVPVSSLIRRPEATR
;
A
#
# COMPACT_ATOMS: atom_id res chain seq x y z
N LEU A 1 19.83 6.20 1.42
CA LEU A 1 18.65 5.56 2.08
C LEU A 1 18.23 4.27 1.37
N LEU A 2 17.88 4.32 0.08
CA LEU A 2 17.43 3.13 -0.68
C LEU A 2 18.42 1.96 -0.64
N ASP A 3 19.70 2.21 -0.87
CA ASP A 3 20.72 1.14 -0.88
C ASP A 3 20.94 0.54 0.51
N HIS A 4 20.79 1.34 1.58
CA HIS A 4 20.83 0.84 2.96
C HIS A 4 19.61 -0.03 3.30
N ALA A 5 18.41 0.33 2.82
CA ALA A 5 17.21 -0.47 3.01
C ALA A 5 17.35 -1.83 2.32
N ARG A 6 17.79 -1.84 1.06
CA ARG A 6 18.03 -3.09 0.31
C ARG A 6 19.13 -3.95 0.95
N GLY A 7 20.23 -3.35 1.41
CA GLY A 7 21.31 -4.07 2.10
C GLY A 7 20.85 -4.78 3.38
N ARG A 8 19.71 -4.39 3.94
CA ARG A 8 19.08 -5.00 5.11
C ARG A 8 17.90 -5.93 4.75
N GLY A 9 17.66 -6.21 3.48
CA GLY A 9 16.55 -7.04 3.01
C GLY A 9 15.18 -6.39 3.11
N ILE A 10 15.11 -5.05 3.28
CA ILE A 10 13.84 -4.33 3.34
C ILE A 10 13.25 -4.21 1.94
N GLU A 11 12.01 -4.67 1.78
CA GLU A 11 11.24 -4.50 0.54
C GLU A 11 10.76 -3.05 0.39
N MET A 12 10.93 -2.52 -0.81
CA MET A 12 10.52 -1.16 -1.15
C MET A 12 9.26 -1.20 -2.01
N LEU A 13 8.30 -0.34 -1.70
CA LEU A 13 7.14 -0.05 -2.52
C LEU A 13 7.22 1.39 -3.02
N MET A 14 6.75 1.62 -4.24
CA MET A 14 6.63 2.96 -4.81
C MET A 14 5.22 3.51 -4.58
N SER A 15 5.11 4.75 -4.09
CA SER A 15 3.82 5.43 -4.00
C SER A 15 3.31 5.80 -5.39
N LEU A 16 2.09 5.39 -5.71
CA LEU A 16 1.38 5.70 -6.94
C LEU A 16 0.27 6.72 -6.64
N PRO A 17 0.45 7.99 -7.02
CA PRO A 17 -0.58 9.00 -6.81
C PRO A 17 -1.78 8.72 -7.73
N MET A 18 -2.97 8.78 -7.15
CA MET A 18 -4.23 8.49 -7.84
C MET A 18 -5.31 9.43 -7.30
N GLU A 19 -6.33 9.71 -8.10
CA GLU A 19 -7.41 10.64 -7.75
C GLU A 19 -8.13 10.20 -6.45
N PRO A 20 -7.97 10.96 -5.35
CA PRO A 20 -8.63 10.65 -4.09
C PRO A 20 -10.06 11.17 -4.07
N GLN A 21 -10.84 10.78 -3.07
CA GLN A 21 -12.21 11.28 -2.89
C GLN A 21 -12.30 12.82 -2.84
N GLY A 22 -11.32 13.47 -2.21
CA GLY A 22 -11.28 14.93 -2.01
C GLY A 22 -10.72 15.75 -3.18
N TYR A 23 -10.51 15.18 -4.37
CA TYR A 23 -10.01 15.94 -5.52
C TYR A 23 -11.05 16.97 -6.03
N PRO A 24 -10.67 18.23 -6.37
CA PRO A 24 -9.29 18.76 -6.44
C PRO A 24 -8.76 19.42 -5.17
N GLN A 25 -9.52 19.49 -4.07
CA GLN A 25 -9.05 20.12 -2.82
C GLN A 25 -7.86 19.35 -2.21
N ASN A 26 -7.85 18.04 -2.37
CA ASN A 26 -6.74 17.15 -2.05
C ASN A 26 -6.11 16.67 -3.37
N ASP A 27 -5.08 17.38 -3.84
CA ASP A 27 -4.37 17.02 -5.07
C ASP A 27 -3.19 16.08 -4.77
N ALA A 28 -3.20 14.90 -5.40
CA ALA A 28 -2.12 13.91 -5.29
C ALA A 28 -0.91 14.23 -6.20
N GLY A 29 -0.92 15.40 -6.86
CA GLY A 29 0.17 15.97 -7.64
C GLY A 29 0.01 15.79 -9.15
N ASP A 30 0.85 16.48 -9.92
CA ASP A 30 0.76 16.62 -11.38
C ASP A 30 0.75 15.30 -12.17
N ARG A 31 1.22 14.21 -11.56
CA ARG A 31 1.32 12.88 -12.17
C ARG A 31 0.35 11.86 -11.56
N ALA A 32 -0.67 12.33 -10.82
CA ALA A 32 -1.74 11.47 -10.34
C ALA A 32 -2.50 10.82 -11.48
N LEU A 33 -2.88 9.56 -11.32
CA LEU A 33 -3.83 8.92 -12.24
C LEU A 33 -5.22 9.51 -11.97
N LEU A 34 -5.86 10.06 -13.00
CA LEU A 34 -7.12 10.79 -12.87
C LEU A 34 -8.24 10.15 -13.68
N THR A 35 -9.44 10.18 -13.12
CA THR A 35 -10.70 9.70 -13.73
C THR A 35 -11.05 10.47 -15.00
N GLY A 36 -10.69 11.75 -15.07
CA GLY A 36 -10.94 12.62 -16.23
C GLY A 36 -9.92 12.52 -17.37
N LEU A 37 -8.89 11.68 -17.23
CA LEU A 37 -7.86 11.52 -18.27
C LEU A 37 -8.16 10.35 -19.20
N THR A 38 -7.65 10.46 -20.43
CA THR A 38 -7.68 9.34 -21.37
C THR A 38 -6.84 8.17 -20.83
N PRO A 39 -7.15 6.92 -21.24
CA PRO A 39 -6.34 5.76 -20.85
C PRO A 39 -4.85 5.92 -21.16
N ALA A 40 -4.52 6.45 -22.35
CA ALA A 40 -3.14 6.70 -22.76
C ALA A 40 -2.44 7.73 -21.85
N ALA A 41 -3.12 8.82 -21.48
CA ALA A 41 -2.55 9.82 -20.57
C ALA A 41 -2.30 9.27 -19.15
N ASN A 42 -3.19 8.40 -18.65
CA ASN A 42 -2.98 7.69 -17.38
C ASN A 42 -1.83 6.67 -17.49
N GLU A 43 -1.70 5.98 -18.62
CA GLU A 43 -0.58 5.07 -18.86
C GLU A 43 0.75 5.82 -18.89
N ASP A 44 0.84 6.97 -19.58
CA ASP A 44 2.04 7.80 -19.59
C ASP A 44 2.44 8.27 -18.18
N ARG A 45 1.45 8.68 -17.36
CA ARG A 45 1.67 9.05 -15.95
C ARG A 45 2.15 7.87 -15.12
N LEU A 46 1.56 6.69 -15.30
CA LEU A 46 2.01 5.46 -14.64
C LEU A 46 3.46 5.16 -15.01
N MET A 47 3.82 5.20 -16.30
CA MET A 47 5.20 4.94 -16.75
C MET A 47 6.18 5.96 -16.18
N TRP A 48 5.78 7.22 -16.12
CA TRP A 48 6.59 8.26 -15.49
C TRP A 48 6.86 7.93 -14.01
N VAL A 49 5.84 7.55 -13.24
CA VAL A 49 5.99 7.16 -11.82
C VAL A 49 6.94 5.96 -11.70
N LEU A 50 6.70 4.89 -12.47
CA LEU A 50 7.50 3.67 -12.43
C LEU A 50 8.98 3.88 -12.83
N SER A 51 9.29 4.93 -13.59
CA SER A 51 10.65 5.28 -14.01
C SER A 51 11.50 5.98 -12.94
N ARG A 52 10.89 6.41 -11.81
CA ARG A 52 11.55 7.36 -10.90
C ARG A 52 12.73 6.78 -10.13
N PHE A 53 12.67 5.52 -9.74
CA PHE A 53 13.74 4.83 -9.04
C PHE A 53 13.60 3.33 -9.26
N HIS A 54 14.65 2.54 -9.03
CA HIS A 54 14.65 1.09 -9.28
C HIS A 54 14.67 0.28 -7.98
N GLY A 55 14.42 -1.03 -8.08
CA GLY A 55 14.58 -1.98 -6.97
C GLY A 55 13.45 -1.94 -5.94
N TYR A 56 12.24 -1.60 -6.37
CA TYR A 56 11.01 -1.77 -5.63
C TYR A 56 10.31 -3.05 -6.10
N VAL A 57 9.59 -3.73 -5.19
CA VAL A 57 8.86 -4.96 -5.50
C VAL A 57 7.47 -4.69 -6.05
N GLY A 58 6.94 -3.48 -5.86
CA GLY A 58 5.61 -3.11 -6.31
C GLY A 58 5.27 -1.67 -5.98
N VAL A 59 4.00 -1.34 -6.14
CA VAL A 59 3.46 -0.01 -5.84
C VAL A 59 2.38 -0.10 -4.77
N VAL A 60 2.20 1.00 -4.06
CA VAL A 60 1.10 1.23 -3.12
C VAL A 60 0.40 2.52 -3.55
N GLY A 61 -0.92 2.61 -3.41
CA GLY A 61 -1.58 3.91 -3.55
C GLY A 61 -1.00 4.94 -2.56
N ALA A 62 -1.21 6.23 -2.80
CA ALA A 62 -0.72 7.26 -1.89
C ALA A 62 -1.35 7.17 -0.48
N LEU A 63 -0.72 7.84 0.48
CA LEU A 63 -0.97 7.71 1.92
C LEU A 63 -1.96 8.78 2.41
N GLY A 64 -2.41 8.68 3.66
CA GLY A 64 -3.31 9.68 4.24
C GLY A 64 -4.65 9.78 3.49
N PRO A 65 -5.17 10.99 3.24
CA PRO A 65 -6.42 11.17 2.49
C PRO A 65 -6.26 10.96 0.97
N LEU A 66 -5.08 10.58 0.48
CA LEU A 66 -4.74 10.52 -0.95
C LEU A 66 -4.77 9.09 -1.52
N ARG A 67 -5.61 8.20 -0.99
CA ARG A 67 -5.57 6.75 -1.29
C ARG A 67 -6.07 6.34 -2.67
N GLY A 68 -6.61 7.28 -3.45
CA GLY A 68 -7.03 7.04 -4.83
C GLY A 68 -8.43 6.46 -4.98
N GLU A 69 -9.34 6.77 -4.04
CA GLU A 69 -10.68 6.17 -3.98
C GLU A 69 -11.45 6.31 -5.30
N ARG A 70 -11.38 7.49 -5.94
CA ARG A 70 -12.12 7.77 -7.18
C ARG A 70 -11.54 7.01 -8.35
N PHE A 71 -10.21 7.02 -8.50
CA PHE A 71 -9.56 6.28 -9.59
C PHE A 71 -9.80 4.77 -9.46
N ALA A 72 -9.65 4.24 -8.25
CA ALA A 72 -9.82 2.81 -8.00
C ALA A 72 -11.28 2.32 -8.07
N ALA A 73 -12.25 3.23 -8.10
CA ALA A 73 -13.65 2.91 -8.38
C ALA A 73 -13.92 2.66 -9.87
N LEU A 74 -13.04 3.13 -10.78
CA LEU A 74 -13.19 2.89 -12.21
C LEU A 74 -12.63 1.51 -12.58
N SER A 75 -13.53 0.52 -12.73
CA SER A 75 -13.14 -0.88 -12.92
C SER A 75 -12.13 -1.10 -14.06
N GLU A 76 -12.34 -0.47 -15.22
CA GLU A 76 -11.47 -0.71 -16.38
C GLU A 76 -10.14 0.07 -16.34
N PRO A 77 -10.10 1.39 -16.07
CA PRO A 77 -8.82 2.10 -15.86
C PRO A 77 -7.99 1.50 -14.73
N PHE A 78 -8.61 1.15 -13.60
CA PHE A 78 -7.91 0.52 -12.47
C PHE A 78 -7.43 -0.89 -12.82
N GLY A 79 -8.22 -1.65 -13.58
CA GLY A 79 -7.83 -2.94 -14.13
C GLY A 79 -6.65 -2.85 -15.11
N THR A 80 -6.67 -1.88 -16.01
CA THR A 80 -5.59 -1.64 -16.99
C THR A 80 -4.27 -1.26 -16.28
N MET A 81 -4.35 -0.44 -15.22
CA MET A 81 -3.21 -0.14 -14.37
C MET A 81 -2.65 -1.42 -13.71
N GLN A 82 -3.51 -2.27 -13.14
CA GLN A 82 -3.12 -3.56 -12.58
C GLN A 82 -2.46 -4.49 -13.63
N ASP A 83 -3.01 -4.56 -14.84
CA ASP A 83 -2.42 -5.34 -15.94
C ASP A 83 -1.02 -4.84 -16.30
N ASN A 84 -0.81 -3.53 -16.29
CA ASN A 84 0.50 -2.91 -16.52
C ASN A 84 1.52 -3.27 -15.43
N LEU A 85 1.10 -3.31 -14.16
CA LEU A 85 1.96 -3.75 -13.06
C LEU A 85 2.27 -5.25 -13.16
N ARG A 86 1.26 -6.08 -13.43
CA ARG A 86 1.39 -7.52 -13.61
C ARG A 86 2.39 -7.87 -14.70
N ARG A 87 2.31 -7.23 -15.87
CA ARG A 87 3.26 -7.45 -16.98
C ARG A 87 4.73 -7.14 -16.59
N ARG A 88 4.93 -6.27 -15.61
CA ARG A 88 6.26 -5.88 -15.10
C ARG A 88 6.71 -6.69 -13.89
N GLY A 89 5.91 -7.67 -13.45
CA GLY A 89 6.18 -8.44 -12.23
C GLY A 89 6.06 -7.62 -10.96
N LEU A 90 5.34 -6.49 -11.00
CA LEU A 90 5.17 -5.59 -9.87
C LEU A 90 3.89 -5.90 -9.08
N LEU A 91 4.00 -5.81 -7.76
CA LEU A 91 2.87 -5.93 -6.84
C LEU A 91 2.03 -4.65 -6.82
N TYR A 92 0.76 -4.76 -6.43
CA TYR A 92 -0.07 -3.63 -6.04
C TYR A 92 -0.62 -3.82 -4.63
N ILE A 93 -0.36 -2.85 -3.75
CA ILE A 93 -0.96 -2.78 -2.42
C ILE A 93 -2.02 -1.69 -2.42
N ASP A 94 -3.27 -2.07 -2.14
CA ASP A 94 -4.35 -1.09 -1.99
C ASP A 94 -4.31 -0.51 -0.56
N PRO A 95 -4.06 0.80 -0.39
CA PRO A 95 -3.87 1.42 0.92
C PRO A 95 -5.19 1.65 1.68
N ARG A 96 -6.32 1.13 1.18
CA ARG A 96 -7.65 1.31 1.78
C ARG A 96 -8.08 0.06 2.56
N PRO A 97 -8.25 0.15 3.89
CA PRO A 97 -8.82 -0.94 4.67
C PRO A 97 -10.21 -1.33 4.15
N GLY A 98 -10.46 -2.62 4.00
CA GLY A 98 -11.75 -3.14 3.52
C GLY A 98 -11.98 -3.03 2.01
N ALA A 99 -11.03 -2.48 1.24
CA ALA A 99 -11.09 -2.57 -0.21
C ALA A 99 -11.00 -4.04 -0.68
N ARG A 100 -11.54 -4.31 -1.87
CA ARG A 100 -11.36 -5.62 -2.51
C ARG A 100 -9.90 -5.77 -2.92
N ASN A 101 -9.37 -6.98 -2.77
CA ASN A 101 -8.04 -7.29 -3.26
C ASN A 101 -7.95 -7.04 -4.78
N PRO A 102 -6.77 -6.66 -5.29
CA PRO A 102 -6.52 -6.53 -6.73
C PRO A 102 -6.81 -7.85 -7.43
N VAL A 103 -7.52 -7.78 -8.55
CA VAL A 103 -7.98 -8.96 -9.30
C VAL A 103 -7.14 -9.22 -10.54
N ARG A 104 -6.46 -8.20 -11.09
CA ARG A 104 -5.63 -8.30 -12.31
C ARG A 104 -4.13 -8.18 -12.06
N ALA A 105 -3.70 -7.88 -10.83
CA ALA A 105 -2.28 -7.84 -10.42
C ALA A 105 -2.03 -8.75 -9.21
N TRP A 106 -0.77 -9.12 -8.99
CA TRP A 106 -0.38 -9.65 -7.68
C TRP A 106 -0.52 -8.56 -6.64
N GLY A 107 -1.17 -8.86 -5.53
CA GLY A 107 -1.46 -7.80 -4.57
C GLY A 107 -2.43 -8.19 -3.48
N ARG A 108 -2.72 -7.20 -2.64
CA ARG A 108 -3.78 -7.25 -1.63
C ARG A 108 -4.11 -5.85 -1.14
N SER A 109 -5.25 -5.72 -0.48
CA SER A 109 -5.56 -4.55 0.33
C SER A 109 -4.94 -4.67 1.72
N ILE A 110 -4.69 -3.54 2.35
CA ILE A 110 -4.26 -3.48 3.75
C ILE A 110 -5.44 -3.84 4.67
N ASP A 111 -5.13 -4.30 5.87
CA ASP A 111 -6.11 -4.61 6.91
C ASP A 111 -6.33 -3.43 7.86
N VAL A 112 -5.24 -2.71 8.20
CA VAL A 112 -5.24 -1.64 9.21
C VAL A 112 -4.33 -0.51 8.76
N VAL A 113 -4.78 0.74 8.89
CA VAL A 113 -3.88 1.90 8.92
C VAL A 113 -3.46 2.09 10.37
N VAL A 114 -2.17 2.19 10.67
CA VAL A 114 -1.66 2.13 12.06
C VAL A 114 -1.74 3.49 12.75
N ASP A 115 -1.63 4.58 12.02
CA ASP A 115 -1.31 5.92 12.52
C ASP A 115 -2.38 6.98 12.20
N GLU A 116 -3.64 6.59 12.06
CA GLU A 116 -4.73 7.51 11.72
C GLU A 116 -5.94 7.40 12.66
N PRO A 117 -5.95 8.01 13.86
CA PRO A 117 -5.13 9.18 14.19
C PRO A 117 -3.78 8.81 14.80
N ALA A 118 -2.81 9.72 14.65
CA ALA A 118 -1.43 9.54 15.11
C ALA A 118 -1.26 9.83 16.61
N THR A 119 -2.12 9.26 17.46
CA THR A 119 -1.98 9.36 18.93
C THR A 119 -1.41 8.07 19.49
N ARG A 120 -0.69 8.14 20.62
CA ARG A 120 -0.12 6.97 21.30
C ARG A 120 -1.16 5.87 21.52
N ASN A 121 -2.32 6.24 22.06
CA ASN A 121 -3.38 5.29 22.40
C ASN A 121 -4.01 4.66 21.14
N ASP A 122 -4.27 5.46 20.11
CA ASP A 122 -4.87 4.97 18.87
C ASP A 122 -3.92 4.03 18.10
N ILE A 123 -2.63 4.35 18.09
CA ILE A 123 -1.60 3.49 17.50
C ILE A 123 -1.55 2.15 18.23
N ASP A 124 -1.55 2.13 19.56
CA ASP A 124 -1.55 0.90 20.35
C ASP A 124 -2.78 0.03 20.09
N LEU A 125 -3.97 0.65 20.02
CA LEU A 125 -5.22 -0.05 19.70
C LEU A 125 -5.20 -0.65 18.28
N ARG A 126 -4.61 0.06 17.31
CA ARG A 126 -4.48 -0.38 15.92
C ARG A 126 -3.47 -1.51 15.76
N LEU A 127 -2.34 -1.44 16.47
CA LEU A 127 -1.37 -2.54 16.54
C LEU A 127 -1.98 -3.78 17.19
N GLY A 128 -2.73 -3.62 18.29
CA GLY A 128 -3.48 -4.73 18.90
C GLY A 128 -4.54 -5.34 17.97
N THR A 129 -5.21 -4.49 17.17
CA THR A 129 -6.13 -4.97 16.12
C THR A 129 -5.40 -5.73 15.02
N LEU A 130 -4.23 -5.24 14.57
CA LEU A 130 -3.42 -5.91 13.57
C LEU A 130 -2.97 -7.31 14.06
N GLU A 131 -2.53 -7.42 15.31
CA GLU A 131 -2.20 -8.71 15.92
C GLU A 131 -3.39 -9.67 15.96
N ARG A 132 -4.56 -9.19 16.41
CA ARG A 132 -5.78 -10.00 16.47
C ARG A 132 -6.13 -10.55 15.08
N LEU A 133 -6.11 -9.70 14.05
CA LEU A 133 -6.36 -10.12 12.67
C LEU A 133 -5.32 -11.14 12.18
N ALA A 134 -4.05 -10.96 12.53
CA ALA A 134 -3.00 -11.91 12.19
C ALA A 134 -3.22 -13.29 12.84
N ARG A 135 -3.67 -13.33 14.10
CA ARG A 135 -4.00 -14.59 14.79
C ARG A 135 -5.23 -15.27 14.20
N GLU A 136 -6.27 -14.50 13.90
CA GLU A 136 -7.54 -15.02 13.37
C GLU A 136 -7.40 -15.54 11.93
N ARG A 137 -6.60 -14.86 11.09
CA ARG A 137 -6.51 -15.10 9.64
C ARG A 137 -5.21 -15.77 9.21
N GLY A 138 -4.28 -15.96 10.15
CA GLY A 138 -2.89 -16.39 9.90
C GLY A 138 -1.97 -15.27 9.39
N MET A 139 -2.52 -14.12 8.99
CA MET A 139 -1.76 -12.99 8.45
C MET A 139 -2.55 -11.69 8.51
N ALA A 140 -1.87 -10.55 8.65
CA ALA A 140 -2.47 -9.22 8.48
C ALA A 140 -1.43 -8.23 7.94
N LEU A 141 -1.88 -7.21 7.22
CA LEU A 141 -1.04 -6.15 6.65
C LEU A 141 -1.44 -4.79 7.22
N GLY A 142 -0.52 -4.19 7.98
CA GLY A 142 -0.65 -2.81 8.46
C GLY A 142 0.05 -1.83 7.53
N LEU A 143 -0.50 -0.63 7.40
CA LEU A 143 0.14 0.51 6.73
C LEU A 143 0.32 1.64 7.72
N ALA A 144 1.50 2.24 7.77
CA ALA A 144 1.71 3.51 8.46
C ALA A 144 2.08 4.58 7.42
N GLY A 145 1.39 5.71 7.47
CA GLY A 145 1.46 6.78 6.47
C GLY A 145 2.54 7.83 6.75
N GLU A 146 2.68 8.25 8.01
CA GLU A 146 3.51 9.36 8.41
C GLU A 146 4.50 8.93 9.50
N VAL A 147 5.80 9.07 9.21
CA VAL A 147 6.86 8.71 10.17
C VAL A 147 6.99 9.81 11.22
N THR A 148 6.21 9.70 12.29
CA THR A 148 6.27 10.58 13.46
C THR A 148 7.08 9.96 14.61
N PRO A 149 7.66 10.75 15.53
CA PRO A 149 8.35 10.21 16.70
C PRO A 149 7.48 9.29 17.55
N VAL A 150 6.19 9.63 17.71
CA VAL A 150 5.24 8.80 18.47
C VAL A 150 5.01 7.46 17.77
N LEU A 151 4.81 7.44 16.45
CA LEU A 151 4.66 6.19 15.69
C LEU A 151 5.89 5.30 15.85
N LEU A 152 7.09 5.87 15.67
CA LEU A 152 8.32 5.11 15.75
C LEU A 152 8.53 4.49 17.14
N ASP A 153 8.30 5.27 18.21
CA ASP A 153 8.36 4.79 19.59
C ASP A 153 7.41 3.60 19.83
N ARG A 154 6.15 3.72 19.39
CA ARG A 154 5.15 2.66 19.57
C ARG A 154 5.44 1.43 18.73
N LEU A 155 5.84 1.61 17.47
CA LEU A 155 6.10 0.51 16.56
C LEU A 155 7.32 -0.32 17.01
N LEU A 156 8.38 0.33 17.50
CA LEU A 156 9.56 -0.35 18.05
C LEU A 156 9.21 -1.16 19.30
N ALA A 157 8.56 -0.53 20.29
CA ALA A 157 8.15 -1.22 21.52
C ALA A 157 7.20 -2.40 21.24
N TRP A 158 6.30 -2.24 20.27
CA TRP A 158 5.42 -3.32 19.84
C TRP A 158 6.19 -4.46 19.17
N ALA A 159 7.13 -4.14 18.26
CA ALA A 159 7.90 -5.12 17.51
C ALA A 159 8.82 -5.98 18.40
N GLU A 160 9.44 -5.40 19.42
CA GLU A 160 10.33 -6.10 20.36
C GLU A 160 9.67 -7.32 21.03
N GLY A 161 8.36 -7.26 21.30
CA GLY A 161 7.65 -8.35 21.96
C GLY A 161 6.89 -9.31 21.02
N LEU A 162 6.99 -9.15 19.69
CA LEU A 162 6.16 -9.92 18.75
C LEU A 162 6.42 -11.43 18.80
N GLU A 163 7.70 -11.83 18.86
CA GLU A 163 8.08 -13.24 18.87
C GLU A 163 7.52 -13.96 20.11
N GLY A 164 7.63 -13.32 21.29
CA GLY A 164 7.04 -13.84 22.53
C GLY A 164 5.51 -13.92 22.49
N ARG A 165 4.88 -13.20 21.57
CA ARG A 165 3.43 -13.23 21.29
C ARG A 165 3.04 -14.14 20.12
N GLY A 166 3.99 -14.92 19.59
CA GLY A 166 3.80 -15.90 18.53
C GLY A 166 3.62 -15.29 17.14
N LEU A 167 4.11 -14.07 16.92
CA LEU A 167 3.97 -13.33 15.67
C LEU A 167 5.35 -12.97 15.12
N VAL A 168 5.46 -12.88 13.80
CA VAL A 168 6.69 -12.49 13.10
C VAL A 168 6.38 -11.47 12.02
N LEU A 169 7.25 -10.47 11.87
CA LEU A 169 7.19 -9.54 10.75
C LEU A 169 7.82 -10.19 9.52
N VAL A 170 7.13 -10.10 8.39
CA VAL A 170 7.58 -10.66 7.12
C VAL A 170 7.55 -9.60 6.03
N PRO A 171 8.32 -9.78 4.94
CA PRO A 171 8.22 -8.91 3.77
C PRO A 171 6.81 -8.92 3.18
N VAL A 172 6.38 -7.82 2.57
CA VAL A 172 5.01 -7.68 2.03
C VAL A 172 4.75 -8.69 0.92
N SER A 173 5.77 -9.07 0.15
CA SER A 173 5.69 -10.12 -0.88
C SER A 173 5.28 -11.49 -0.33
N SER A 174 5.50 -11.76 0.96
CA SER A 174 5.04 -13.00 1.61
C SER A 174 3.53 -13.01 1.87
N LEU A 175 2.89 -11.84 1.76
CA LEU A 175 1.50 -11.64 2.12
C LEU A 175 0.57 -11.51 0.92
N ILE A 176 1.10 -11.39 -0.31
CA ILE A 176 0.35 -11.10 -1.53
C ILE A 176 -0.51 -12.27 -2.01
N ARG A 177 -1.58 -11.93 -2.74
CA ARG A 177 -2.42 -12.90 -3.45
C ARG A 177 -2.11 -12.86 -4.94
N ARG A 178 -2.24 -14.01 -5.59
CA ARG A 178 -2.19 -14.09 -7.06
C ARG A 178 -3.49 -13.50 -7.63
N PRO A 179 -3.44 -12.78 -8.77
CA PRO A 179 -4.66 -12.37 -9.45
C PRO A 179 -5.51 -13.59 -9.80
N GLU A 180 -6.83 -13.43 -9.74
CA GLU A 180 -7.74 -14.50 -10.13
C GLU A 180 -7.47 -14.84 -11.60
N ALA A 181 -7.20 -16.11 -11.89
CA ALA A 181 -7.01 -16.53 -13.27
C ALA A 181 -8.30 -16.23 -14.02
N THR A 182 -8.24 -15.32 -15.00
CA THR A 182 -9.31 -15.18 -15.99
C THR A 182 -9.36 -16.53 -16.72
N ARG A 183 -10.35 -17.35 -16.39
CA ARG A 183 -10.70 -18.54 -17.18
C ARG A 183 -11.25 -18.10 -18.53
#